data_AF-A0A377TY41-F1
#
_entry.id   AF-A0A377TY41-F1
#
_cell.length_a   1.000
_cell.length_b   1.000
_cell.length_c   1.000
_cell.angle_alpha   90.00
_cell.angle_beta   90.00
_cell.angle_gamma   90.00
#
_symmetry.space_group_name_H-M   'P 1'
#
loop_
_entity.id
_entity.type
_entity.pdbx_description
1 polymer ?
#
loop_
_entity_poly.entity_id
_entity_poly.type
_entity_poly.pdbx_seq_one_letter_code
_entity_poly.pdbx_strand_id
1 'polypeptide(L)'
;MKSVQLAHGSGGQAMQQLIGDLLCRPSANPWLAEQEDQARLDLAALAAQGDRLAFSTDSYVIDPLFFPGGNIGKLAVCGTANDVAVSGAIPALSFLRLYSRRGAGDGHPGSGGRQHGRHRPGGRDRHRHRRH
;
A
#
# COMPACT_ATOMS: atom_id res chain seq x y z
N MET A 1 11.18 4.61 9.46
CA MET A 1 9.90 4.03 9.89
C MET A 1 9.95 2.51 9.72
N LYS A 2 9.38 1.73 10.65
CA LYS A 2 9.41 0.25 10.60
C LYS A 2 8.11 -0.37 10.06
N SER A 3 6.98 0.34 10.03
CA SER A 3 5.70 -0.21 9.53
C SER A 3 4.69 0.88 9.13
N VAL A 4 3.85 0.58 8.14
CA VAL A 4 2.73 1.43 7.71
C VAL A 4 1.50 1.17 8.60
N GLN A 5 1.11 2.19 9.37
CA GLN A 5 -0.07 2.20 10.25
C GLN A 5 -1.32 2.76 9.56
N LEU A 6 -2.52 2.49 10.11
CA LEU A 6 -3.79 3.04 9.62
C LEU A 6 -3.83 4.57 9.53
N ALA A 7 -3.18 5.26 10.48
CA ALA A 7 -3.14 6.73 10.49
C ALA A 7 -2.51 7.31 9.21
N HIS A 8 -1.67 6.53 8.50
CA HIS A 8 -1.09 6.95 7.23
C HIS A 8 -2.02 6.75 6.03
N GLY A 9 -3.19 6.13 6.20
CA GLY A 9 -4.19 5.93 5.14
C GLY A 9 -5.40 6.85 5.24
N SER A 10 -5.48 7.71 6.26
CA SER A 10 -6.67 8.53 6.56
C SER A 10 -6.64 9.94 5.94
N GLY A 11 -5.68 10.24 5.07
CA GLY A 11 -5.55 11.57 4.44
C GLY A 11 -5.03 12.70 5.34
N GLY A 12 -4.69 12.40 6.60
CA GLY A 12 -4.25 13.40 7.58
C GLY A 12 -2.73 13.69 7.55
N GLN A 13 -2.26 14.45 8.53
CA GLN A 13 -0.84 14.85 8.66
C GLN A 13 0.13 13.67 8.63
N ALA A 14 -0.21 12.54 9.23
CA ALA A 14 0.63 11.34 9.19
C ALA A 14 0.80 10.80 7.77
N MET A 15 -0.24 10.81 6.93
CA MET A 15 -0.15 10.43 5.52
C MET A 15 0.71 11.42 4.74
N GLN A 16 0.52 12.72 4.96
CA GLN A 16 1.31 13.77 4.31
C GLN A 16 2.80 13.65 4.64
N GLN A 17 3.15 13.38 5.91
CA GLN A 17 4.53 13.11 6.32
C GLN A 17 5.10 11.86 5.65
N LEU A 18 4.31 10.78 5.58
CA LEU A 18 4.73 9.53 4.92
C LEU A 18 5.01 9.76 3.43
N ILE A 19 4.11 10.45 2.73
CA ILE A 19 4.25 10.80 1.32
C ILE A 19 5.47 11.71 1.12
N GLY A 20 5.61 12.73 1.96
CA GLY A 20 6.75 13.65 1.92
C GLY A 20 8.08 12.92 2.04
N ASP A 21 8.21 12.03 3.02
CA ASP A 21 9.46 11.35 3.33
C ASP A 21 9.79 10.22 2.35
N LEU A 22 8.79 9.44 1.91
CA LEU A 22 9.01 8.27 1.06
C LEU A 22 8.93 8.56 -0.44
N LEU A 23 8.15 9.55 -0.86
CA LEU A 23 7.89 9.83 -2.27
C LEU A 23 8.49 11.16 -2.72
N CYS A 24 8.15 12.25 -2.04
CA CYS A 24 8.53 13.59 -2.49
C CYS A 24 10.02 13.86 -2.30
N ARG A 25 10.62 13.53 -1.14
CA ARG A 25 12.05 13.77 -0.90
C ARG A 25 12.95 12.99 -1.87
N PRO A 26 12.76 11.67 -2.10
CA PRO A 26 13.64 10.92 -3.00
C PRO A 26 13.47 11.29 -4.49
N SER A 27 12.29 11.81 -4.86
CA SER A 27 11.93 12.09 -6.26
C SER A 27 11.77 13.58 -6.55
N ALA A 28 12.35 14.44 -5.71
CA ALA A 28 12.08 15.88 -5.68
C ALA A 28 12.24 16.53 -7.07
N ASN A 29 11.17 17.17 -7.53
CA ASN A 29 11.12 17.90 -8.80
C ASN A 29 10.07 19.01 -8.72
N PRO A 30 10.09 20.00 -9.63
CA PRO A 30 9.17 21.13 -9.60
C PRO A 30 7.68 20.72 -9.61
N TRP A 31 7.31 19.68 -10.36
CA TRP A 31 5.93 19.19 -10.42
C TRP A 31 5.45 18.60 -9.10
N LEU A 32 6.32 17.90 -8.36
CA LEU A 32 5.99 17.37 -7.03
C LEU A 32 5.99 18.47 -5.95
N ALA A 33 6.71 19.58 -6.16
CA ALA A 33 6.78 20.67 -5.20
C ALA A 33 5.45 21.45 -5.10
N GLU A 34 4.62 21.43 -6.15
CA GLU A 34 3.28 22.04 -6.14
C GLU A 34 2.36 21.40 -5.10
N GLN A 35 2.52 20.10 -4.81
CA GLN A 35 1.74 19.35 -3.81
C GLN A 35 0.22 19.50 -3.92
N GLU A 36 -0.25 19.72 -5.14
CA GLU A 36 -1.68 19.74 -5.50
C GLU A 36 -2.21 18.31 -5.66
N ASP A 37 -3.54 18.14 -5.59
CA ASP A 37 -4.21 16.85 -5.80
C ASP A 37 -4.18 16.38 -7.27
N GLN A 38 -3.62 17.20 -8.16
CA GLN A 38 -3.49 16.94 -9.59
C GLN A 38 -2.17 17.50 -10.14
N ALA A 39 -1.61 16.83 -11.16
CA ALA A 39 -0.55 17.41 -11.96
C ALA A 39 -1.13 18.34 -13.04
N ARG A 40 -0.43 19.44 -13.32
CA ARG A 40 -0.71 20.32 -14.46
C ARG A 40 0.39 20.16 -15.50
N LEU A 41 0.02 19.83 -16.73
CA LEU A 41 0.96 19.61 -17.83
C LEU A 41 0.75 20.71 -18.88
N ASP A 42 1.85 21.32 -19.32
CA ASP A 42 1.82 22.29 -20.41
C ASP A 42 1.59 21.57 -21.75
N LEU A 43 0.40 21.78 -22.33
CA LEU A 43 0.03 21.19 -23.60
C LEU A 43 0.87 21.69 -24.77
N ALA A 44 1.33 22.95 -24.74
CA ALA A 44 2.17 23.50 -25.80
C ALA A 44 3.55 22.82 -25.80
N ALA A 45 4.12 22.59 -24.62
CA ALA A 45 5.38 21.87 -24.47
C ALA A 45 5.27 20.40 -24.92
N LEU A 46 4.15 19.73 -24.62
CA LEU A 46 3.89 18.36 -25.10
C LEU A 46 3.70 18.30 -26.62
N ALA A 47 2.91 19.21 -27.19
CA ALA A 47 2.66 19.28 -28.63
C ALA A 47 3.93 19.60 -29.44
N ALA A 48 4.93 20.25 -28.84
CA ALA A 48 6.23 20.47 -29.46
C ALA A 48 7.03 19.17 -29.69
N GLN A 49 6.70 18.08 -28.98
CA GLN A 49 7.35 16.77 -29.11
C GLN A 49 6.65 15.84 -30.11
N GLY A 50 5.44 16.19 -30.56
CA GLY A 50 4.65 15.38 -31.47
C GLY A 50 3.17 15.77 -31.49
N ASP A 51 2.43 15.23 -32.46
CA ASP A 51 1.00 15.50 -32.66
C ASP A 51 0.08 14.63 -31.78
N ARG A 52 0.65 13.64 -31.08
CA ARG A 52 -0.08 12.66 -30.28
C ARG A 52 0.61 12.42 -28.94
N LEU A 53 -0.22 12.29 -27.89
CA LEU A 53 0.22 11.87 -26.56
C LEU A 53 0.10 10.36 -26.42
N ALA A 54 1.21 9.67 -26.16
CA ALA A 54 1.18 8.29 -25.72
C ALA A 54 0.97 8.25 -24.20
N PHE A 55 0.00 7.45 -23.76
CA PHE A 55 -0.36 7.30 -22.36
C PHE A 55 -0.58 5.83 -22.04
N SER A 56 0.16 5.31 -21.05
CA SER A 56 -0.01 3.95 -20.52
C SER A 56 -0.17 4.01 -19.00
N THR A 57 -0.88 3.04 -18.46
CA THR A 57 -0.97 2.79 -17.01
C THR A 57 -0.93 1.30 -16.79
N ASP A 58 -0.21 0.89 -15.75
CA ASP A 58 -0.03 -0.52 -15.48
C ASP A 58 0.05 -0.79 -13.97
N SER A 59 -0.28 -2.01 -13.56
CA SER A 59 -0.32 -2.41 -12.16
C SER A 59 0.59 -3.60 -11.89
N TYR A 60 1.53 -3.42 -10.97
CA TYR A 60 2.58 -4.40 -10.70
C TYR A 60 2.31 -5.12 -9.37
N VAL A 61 2.14 -6.44 -9.44
CA VAL A 61 2.00 -7.33 -8.29
C VAL A 61 3.01 -8.47 -8.42
N ILE A 62 4.11 -8.38 -7.68
CA ILE A 62 5.18 -9.39 -7.71
C ILE A 62 5.57 -9.79 -6.28
N ASP A 63 5.90 -11.07 -6.11
CA ASP A 63 6.41 -11.65 -4.86
C ASP A 63 7.60 -12.55 -5.19
N PRO A 64 8.80 -12.33 -4.61
CA PRO A 64 9.13 -11.29 -3.63
C PRO A 64 9.22 -9.88 -4.24
N LEU A 65 9.05 -8.83 -3.42
CA LEU A 65 9.19 -7.42 -3.84
C LEU A 65 10.60 -7.08 -4.34
N PHE A 66 11.61 -7.82 -3.88
CA PHE A 66 13.02 -7.73 -4.29
C PHE A 66 13.46 -9.09 -4.83
N PHE A 67 14.05 -9.10 -6.01
CA PHE A 67 14.42 -10.32 -6.73
C PHE A 67 15.77 -10.14 -7.45
N PRO A 68 16.46 -11.21 -7.86
CA PRO A 68 17.69 -11.09 -8.61
C PRO A 68 17.50 -10.24 -9.87
N GLY A 69 18.23 -9.13 -9.98
CA GLY A 69 18.15 -8.19 -11.11
C GLY A 69 17.23 -6.98 -10.91
N GLY A 70 16.44 -6.90 -9.84
CA GLY A 70 15.57 -5.74 -9.62
C GLY A 70 14.68 -5.77 -8.37
N ASN A 71 13.72 -4.87 -8.37
CA ASN A 71 12.66 -4.78 -7.38
C ASN A 71 11.38 -4.30 -8.05
N ILE A 72 10.26 -4.36 -7.32
CA ILE A 72 8.95 -3.92 -7.80
C ILE A 72 8.96 -2.47 -8.32
N GLY A 73 9.72 -1.57 -7.71
CA GLY A 73 9.81 -0.16 -8.15
C GLY A 73 10.52 -0.02 -9.49
N LYS A 74 11.65 -0.71 -9.67
CA LYS A 74 12.37 -0.77 -10.96
C LYS A 74 11.48 -1.38 -12.04
N LEU A 75 10.77 -2.46 -11.72
CA LEU A 75 9.84 -3.10 -12.65
C LEU A 75 8.72 -2.12 -13.06
N ALA A 76 8.14 -1.40 -12.09
CA ALA A 76 7.04 -0.48 -12.34
C ALA A 76 7.45 0.69 -13.25
N VAL A 77 8.62 1.29 -13.01
CA VAL A 77 9.14 2.38 -13.84
C VAL A 77 9.51 1.87 -15.23
N CYS A 78 10.30 0.79 -15.31
CA CYS A 78 10.76 0.27 -16.59
C CYS A 78 9.63 -0.29 -17.46
N GLY A 79 8.68 -1.02 -16.88
CA GLY A 79 7.55 -1.57 -17.63
C GLY A 79 6.68 -0.47 -18.24
N THR A 80 6.29 0.51 -17.43
CA THR A 80 5.43 1.62 -17.88
C THR A 80 6.15 2.50 -18.92
N ALA A 81 7.45 2.76 -18.71
CA ALA A 81 8.24 3.50 -19.69
C ALA A 81 8.40 2.70 -21.00
N ASN A 82 8.55 1.38 -20.92
CA ASN A 82 8.64 0.52 -22.10
C ASN A 82 7.35 0.55 -22.90
N ASP A 83 6.16 0.50 -22.28
CA ASP A 83 4.88 0.58 -22.98
C ASP A 83 4.75 1.86 -23.84
N VAL A 84 5.24 2.98 -23.31
CA VAL A 84 5.26 4.26 -24.03
C VAL A 84 6.34 4.25 -25.12
N ALA A 85 7.52 3.71 -24.81
CA ALA A 85 8.63 3.65 -25.77
C ALA A 85 8.34 2.74 -26.98
N VAL A 86 7.64 1.61 -26.79
CA VAL A 86 7.29 0.71 -27.90
C VAL A 86 6.28 1.32 -28.87
N SER A 87 5.53 2.36 -28.46
CA SER A 87 4.70 3.14 -29.38
C SER A 87 5.48 4.20 -30.16
N GLY A 88 6.80 4.30 -29.96
CA GLY A 88 7.67 5.31 -30.57
C GLY A 88 7.68 6.67 -29.86
N ALA A 89 7.04 6.80 -28.70
CA ALA A 89 7.04 8.03 -27.92
C ALA A 89 8.22 8.06 -26.93
N ILE A 90 8.63 9.26 -26.50
CA ILE A 90 9.65 9.45 -25.47
C ILE A 90 8.94 9.55 -24.11
N PRO A 91 9.18 8.65 -23.14
CA PRO A 91 8.61 8.77 -21.80
C PRO A 91 9.10 10.03 -21.10
N ALA A 92 8.20 10.97 -20.81
CA ALA A 92 8.54 12.27 -20.21
C ALA A 92 8.13 12.40 -18.74
N LEU A 93 7.02 11.77 -18.34
CA LEU A 93 6.50 11.78 -16.97
C LEU A 93 5.99 10.40 -16.57
N SER A 94 5.94 10.13 -15.26
CA SER A 94 5.36 8.90 -14.71
C SER A 94 4.61 9.20 -13.42
N PHE A 95 3.43 8.61 -13.29
CA PHE A 95 2.60 8.70 -12.09
C PHE A 95 2.75 7.41 -11.28
N LEU A 96 3.07 7.53 -10.00
CA LEU A 96 3.21 6.38 -9.10
C LEU A 96 2.04 6.32 -8.12
N ARG A 97 1.34 5.20 -8.12
CA ARG A 97 0.35 4.85 -7.09
C ARG A 97 0.84 3.67 -6.28
N LEU A 98 0.96 3.84 -4.96
CA LEU A 98 1.36 2.77 -4.05
C LEU A 98 0.17 2.24 -3.26
N TYR A 99 0.11 0.92 -3.14
CA TYR A 99 -0.79 0.23 -2.24
C TYR A 99 0.04 -0.54 -1.22
N SER A 100 -0.14 -0.23 0.06
CA SER A 100 0.48 -0.98 1.14
C SER A 100 -0.58 -1.79 1.89
N ARG A 101 -0.23 -3.03 2.23
CA ARG A 101 -0.96 -3.74 3.30
C ARG A 101 -0.53 -3.18 4.66
N ARG A 102 -1.40 -3.32 5.65
CA ARG A 102 -1.09 -2.96 7.04
C ARG A 102 0.10 -3.82 7.50
N GLY A 103 1.11 -3.19 8.11
CA GLY A 103 2.12 -3.94 8.86
C GLY A 103 1.49 -4.52 10.13
N ALA A 104 1.70 -5.80 10.42
CA ALA A 104 1.34 -6.34 11.73
C ALA A 104 2.13 -5.55 12.79
N GLY A 105 1.44 -4.65 13.51
CA GLY A 105 2.04 -3.94 14.63
C GLY A 105 2.36 -4.94 15.73
N ASP A 106 3.52 -4.78 16.35
CA ASP A 106 3.97 -5.55 17.51
C ASP A 106 2.80 -5.73 18.50
N GLY A 107 2.44 -6.99 18.75
CA GLY A 107 1.35 -7.35 19.64
C GLY A 107 1.59 -6.73 21.02
N HIS A 108 0.65 -5.91 21.47
CA HIS A 108 0.60 -5.50 22.87
C HIS A 108 0.37 -6.75 23.73
N PRO A 109 1.26 -7.11 24.68
CA PRO A 109 1.05 -8.27 25.54
C PRO A 109 0.06 -7.86 26.63
N GLY A 110 -1.24 -8.03 26.38
CA GLY A 110 -2.21 -7.44 27.30
C GLY A 110 -3.67 -7.75 27.05
N SER A 111 -4.02 -9.01 26.79
CA SER A 111 -5.38 -9.47 27.06
C SER A 111 -5.37 -10.95 27.45
N GLY A 112 -5.27 -11.18 28.76
CA GLY A 112 -5.48 -12.49 29.37
C GLY A 112 -6.87 -13.01 29.02
N GLY A 113 -6.93 -13.96 28.10
CA GLY A 113 -8.11 -14.77 27.85
C GLY A 113 -8.36 -15.70 29.04
N ARG A 114 -9.24 -15.28 29.96
CA ARG A 114 -9.87 -16.17 30.93
C ARG A 114 -10.62 -17.27 30.16
N GLN A 115 -10.12 -18.50 30.21
CA GLN A 115 -10.86 -19.67 29.76
C GLN A 115 -12.04 -19.90 30.72
N HIS A 116 -13.23 -19.46 30.32
CA HIS A 116 -14.47 -19.90 30.95
C HIS A 116 -14.79 -21.31 30.49
N GLY A 117 -14.33 -22.31 31.24
CA GLY A 117 -14.79 -23.69 31.14
C GLY A 117 -16.26 -23.79 31.56
N ARG A 118 -17.18 -23.83 30.60
CA ARG A 118 -18.57 -24.26 30.84
C ARG A 118 -18.64 -25.78 30.67
N HIS A 119 -18.49 -26.53 31.76
CA HIS A 119 -18.90 -27.93 31.80
C HIS A 119 -20.37 -28.04 32.22
N ARG A 120 -21.17 -28.65 31.35
CA ARG A 120 -22.59 -29.00 31.55
C ARG A 120 -22.75 -30.02 32.70
N PRO A 121 -23.83 -30.00 33.50
CA PRO A 121 -24.19 -31.12 34.34
C PRO A 121 -25.14 -32.07 33.57
N GLY A 122 -24.67 -33.28 33.28
CA GLY A 122 -25.51 -34.42 32.90
C GLY A 122 -25.88 -35.21 34.16
N GLY A 123 -27.17 -35.38 34.40
CA GLY A 123 -27.68 -36.13 35.55
C GLY A 123 -27.53 -37.65 35.41
N ARG A 124 -27.52 -38.33 36.55
CA ARG A 124 -28.24 -39.59 36.81
C ARG A 124 -28.11 -40.03 38.27
N ASP A 125 -29.27 -40.21 38.89
CA ASP A 125 -29.67 -41.19 39.91
C ASP A 125 -28.66 -41.69 40.92
N ARG A 126 -28.93 -41.37 42.19
CA ARG A 126 -28.88 -42.35 43.29
C ARG A 126 -30.00 -42.11 44.30
N HIS A 127 -31.07 -42.90 44.16
CA HIS A 127 -31.96 -43.25 45.26
C HIS A 127 -31.15 -43.86 46.41
N ARG A 128 -31.21 -43.25 47.59
CA ARG A 128 -31.03 -43.94 48.88
C ARG A 128 -31.94 -43.31 49.94
N HIS A 129 -33.07 -43.97 50.15
CA HIS A 129 -33.92 -43.79 51.32
C HIS A 129 -33.19 -44.27 52.59
N ARG A 130 -33.24 -43.43 53.61
CA ARG A 130 -33.12 -43.65 55.07
C ARG A 130 -34.28 -42.82 55.63
N ARG A 131 -35.16 -43.21 56.54
CA ARG A 131 -35.37 -44.33 57.47
C ARG A 131 -36.87 -44.29 57.87
N HIS A 132 -37.33 -45.41 58.45
CA HIS A 132 -38.65 -45.70 59.03
C HIS A 132 -39.66 -46.32 58.07
#